data_AF-A0A0G1UCY2-F1
#
_entry.id   AF-A0A0G1UCY2-F1
#
_cell.length_a   1.000
_cell.length_b   1.000
_cell.length_c   1.000
_cell.angle_alpha   90.00
_cell.angle_beta   90.00
_cell.angle_gamma   90.00
#
_symmetry.space_group_name_H-M   'P 1'
#
loop_
_entity.id
_entity.type
_entity.pdbx_description
1 polymer ?
#
loop_
_entity_poly.entity_id
_entity_poly.type
_entity_poly.pdbx_seq_one_letter_code
_entity_poly.pdbx_strand_id
1 'polypeptide(L)'
;MFGRWGEPKTVLAFVALMLVGAIVITALVRERIVDPEKNQVTVTGEGKVIYQPDIATVTLGVQIDKAPTAESALNQLNEKISQVVASVEGSGVPRENIKTQNYSVYPQYDYKDGTSELSGYNASQQLSIKVENIQEDKYAVSKVISEAGKAGTNQVNGISFDVSSVSDLRQQARILAVADAQAKAAELSQVTGTRLGKIVGWYENVVGSPEPRPVYGLGIGGAVKEASVADVPTGTQEIVVEMGLNYEVK
;
A
#
# COMPACT_ATOMS: atom_id res chain seq x y z
N MET A 1 83.69 1.14 8.39
CA MET A 1 82.64 1.03 9.44
C MET A 1 81.52 0.18 8.86
N PHE A 2 81.73 -1.15 8.82
CA PHE A 2 80.78 -2.08 8.19
C PHE A 2 79.69 -2.43 9.21
N GLY A 3 78.44 -2.10 8.88
CA GLY A 3 77.31 -2.14 9.80
C GLY A 3 76.91 -3.57 10.22
N ARG A 4 76.29 -3.67 11.40
CA ARG A 4 75.74 -4.87 12.05
C ARG A 4 74.51 -5.43 11.31
N TRP A 5 74.67 -5.82 10.05
CA TRP A 5 73.60 -6.33 9.18
C TRP A 5 73.25 -7.82 9.41
N GLY A 6 73.87 -8.48 10.39
CA GLY A 6 73.67 -9.92 10.66
C GLY A 6 73.13 -10.27 12.05
N GLU A 7 72.74 -9.29 12.87
CA GLU A 7 72.14 -9.59 14.17
C GLU A 7 70.65 -9.95 14.02
N PRO A 8 70.16 -11.01 14.68
CA PRO A 8 68.76 -11.45 14.54
C PRO A 8 67.76 -10.33 14.85
N LYS A 9 68.15 -9.38 15.71
CA LYS A 9 67.34 -8.19 16.06
C LYS A 9 67.19 -7.19 14.91
N THR A 10 68.21 -7.00 14.07
CA THR A 10 68.12 -6.08 12.92
C THR A 10 67.32 -6.71 11.79
N VAL A 11 67.47 -8.03 11.57
CA VAL A 11 66.63 -8.80 10.62
C VAL A 11 65.16 -8.76 11.03
N LEU A 12 64.84 -8.99 12.31
CA LEU A 12 63.47 -8.90 12.84
C LEU A 12 62.86 -7.50 12.68
N ALA A 13 63.65 -6.44 12.89
CA ALA A 13 63.19 -5.06 12.70
C ALA A 13 62.86 -4.75 11.23
N PHE A 14 63.67 -5.22 10.28
CA PHE A 14 63.39 -5.06 8.85
C PHE A 14 62.15 -5.84 8.39
N VAL A 15 61.97 -7.07 8.87
CA VAL A 15 60.77 -7.87 8.56
C VAL A 15 59.52 -7.22 9.14
N ALA A 16 59.57 -6.71 10.38
CA ALA A 16 58.47 -5.98 10.99
C ALA A 16 58.12 -4.71 10.19
N LEU A 17 59.12 -3.96 9.73
CA LEU A 17 58.93 -2.77 8.90
C LEU A 17 58.28 -3.11 7.55
N MET A 18 58.70 -4.20 6.89
CA MET A 18 58.07 -4.67 5.66
C MET A 18 56.61 -5.10 5.88
N LEU A 19 56.31 -5.78 6.99
CA LEU A 19 54.95 -6.20 7.31
C LEU A 19 54.03 -5.00 7.58
N VAL A 20 54.51 -3.99 8.31
CA VAL A 20 53.77 -2.74 8.51
C VAL A 20 53.58 -2.02 7.17
N GLY A 21 54.60 -1.95 6.32
CA GLY A 21 54.51 -1.39 4.97
C GLY A 21 53.47 -2.10 4.10
N ALA A 22 53.45 -3.45 4.11
CA ALA A 22 52.48 -4.24 3.37
C ALA A 22 51.05 -4.03 3.87
N ILE A 23 50.85 -3.90 5.18
CA ILE A 23 49.53 -3.61 5.78
C ILE A 23 49.05 -2.21 5.36
N VAL A 24 49.93 -1.20 5.40
CA VAL A 24 49.59 0.18 4.99
C VAL A 24 49.27 0.24 3.49
N ILE A 25 50.07 -0.41 2.65
CA ILE A 25 49.80 -0.49 1.20
C ILE A 25 48.45 -1.19 0.95
N THR A 26 48.19 -2.30 1.65
CA THR A 26 46.92 -3.03 1.51
C THR A 26 45.73 -2.21 1.98
N ALA A 27 45.88 -1.43 3.06
CA ALA A 27 44.84 -0.54 3.56
C ALA A 27 44.52 0.59 2.57
N LEU A 28 45.54 1.25 2.01
CA LEU A 28 45.37 2.32 1.01
C LEU A 28 44.81 1.81 -0.32
N VAL A 29 45.21 0.60 -0.75
CA VAL A 29 44.67 -0.05 -1.94
C VAL A 29 43.22 -0.48 -1.71
N ARG A 30 42.89 -0.99 -0.52
CA ARG A 30 41.53 -1.36 -0.15
C ARG A 30 40.61 -0.15 -0.14
N GLU A 31 41.04 1.00 0.37
CA GLU A 31 40.25 2.24 0.37
C GLU A 31 39.89 2.69 -1.05
N ARG A 32 40.84 2.65 -2.00
CA ARG A 32 40.58 2.96 -3.42
C ARG A 32 39.74 1.93 -4.17
N ILE A 33 39.79 0.66 -3.78
CA ILE A 33 39.02 -0.41 -4.43
C ILE A 33 37.59 -0.48 -3.87
N VAL A 34 37.41 -0.19 -2.59
CA VAL A 34 36.12 -0.32 -1.90
C VAL A 34 35.26 0.93 -2.06
N ASP A 35 35.86 2.11 -2.25
CA ASP A 35 35.12 3.34 -2.53
C ASP A 35 35.76 4.08 -3.72
N PRO A 36 35.54 3.63 -4.97
CA PRO A 36 35.92 4.44 -6.11
C PRO A 36 35.19 5.78 -5.99
N GLU A 37 35.91 6.90 -6.06
CA GLU A 37 35.31 8.23 -6.22
C GLU A 37 34.19 8.10 -7.24
N LYS A 38 32.94 8.26 -6.79
CA LYS A 38 31.77 8.01 -7.64
C LYS A 38 31.70 9.14 -8.66
N ASN A 39 32.40 8.98 -9.78
CA ASN A 39 32.22 9.75 -11.01
C ASN A 39 30.85 9.38 -11.59
N GLN A 40 29.80 9.70 -10.85
CA GLN A 40 28.44 9.37 -11.18
C GLN A 40 27.50 10.52 -10.84
N VAL A 41 26.49 10.71 -11.69
CA VAL A 41 25.38 11.61 -11.43
C VAL A 41 24.11 10.78 -11.38
N THR A 42 23.35 10.96 -10.31
CA THR A 42 22.02 10.38 -10.17
C THR A 42 20.98 11.41 -10.59
N VAL A 43 20.07 11.02 -11.47
CA VAL A 43 18.91 11.83 -11.85
C VAL A 43 17.64 11.06 -11.54
N THR A 44 16.75 11.68 -10.77
CA THR A 44 15.43 11.11 -10.44
C THR A 44 14.37 11.68 -11.36
N GLY A 45 13.59 10.79 -11.96
CA GLY A 45 12.39 11.12 -12.71
C GLY A 45 11.13 10.60 -12.04
N GLU A 46 10.02 11.26 -12.34
CA GLU A 46 8.69 10.91 -11.82
C GLU A 46 7.78 10.50 -12.98
N GLY A 47 7.03 9.43 -12.77
CA GLY A 47 6.03 8.94 -13.70
C GLY A 47 4.68 8.84 -13.02
N LYS A 48 3.68 9.46 -13.64
CA LYS A 48 2.32 9.56 -13.11
C LYS A 48 1.30 8.99 -14.08
N VAL A 49 0.43 8.14 -13.57
CA VAL A 49 -0.69 7.57 -14.33
C VAL A 49 -1.99 7.82 -13.56
N ILE A 50 -2.93 8.49 -14.22
CA ILE A 50 -4.28 8.73 -13.69
C ILE A 50 -5.20 7.62 -14.20
N TYR A 51 -6.04 7.09 -13.32
CA TYR A 51 -6.99 6.03 -13.65
C TYR A 51 -8.33 6.24 -12.94
N GLN A 52 -9.36 5.58 -13.47
CA GLN A 52 -10.66 5.45 -12.83
C GLN A 52 -10.73 4.07 -12.15
N PRO A 53 -11.15 3.98 -10.89
CA PRO A 53 -11.33 2.70 -10.22
C PRO A 53 -12.38 1.82 -10.94
N ASP A 54 -12.09 0.53 -11.03
CA ASP A 54 -13.00 -0.48 -11.59
C ASP A 54 -13.52 -1.49 -10.56
N ILE A 55 -12.97 -1.43 -9.34
CA ILE A 55 -13.35 -2.28 -8.21
C ILE A 55 -13.77 -1.39 -7.04
N ALA A 56 -14.85 -1.78 -6.37
CA ALA A 56 -15.21 -1.27 -5.06
C ALA A 56 -15.16 -2.41 -4.04
N THR A 57 -14.63 -2.16 -2.85
CA THR A 57 -14.78 -3.05 -1.70
C THR A 57 -15.69 -2.39 -0.69
N VAL A 58 -16.80 -3.05 -0.36
CA VAL A 58 -17.76 -2.59 0.64
C VAL A 58 -17.63 -3.46 1.88
N THR A 59 -17.51 -2.84 3.04
CA THR A 59 -17.52 -3.56 4.32
C THR A 59 -18.89 -3.43 4.99
N LEU A 60 -19.62 -4.54 5.03
CA LEU A 60 -20.96 -4.63 5.62
C LEU A 60 -20.92 -5.56 6.84
N GLY A 61 -21.79 -5.35 7.82
CA GLY A 61 -21.84 -6.21 9.00
C GLY A 61 -23.24 -6.38 9.58
N VAL A 62 -23.37 -7.46 10.34
CA VAL A 62 -24.52 -7.73 11.19
C VAL A 62 -24.05 -7.74 12.63
N GLN A 63 -24.74 -6.98 13.46
CA GLN A 63 -24.61 -6.94 14.91
C GLN A 63 -25.91 -7.44 15.54
N ILE A 64 -25.79 -8.40 16.44
CA ILE A 64 -26.84 -8.83 17.36
C ILE A 64 -26.46 -8.31 18.74
N ASP A 65 -27.38 -7.60 19.39
CA ASP A 65 -27.16 -7.06 20.72
C ASP A 65 -28.10 -7.71 21.74
N LYS A 66 -27.58 -7.96 22.94
CA LYS A 66 -28.34 -8.43 24.11
C LYS A 66 -29.19 -9.67 23.87
N ALA A 67 -28.67 -10.64 23.10
CA ALA A 67 -29.32 -11.94 22.98
C ALA A 67 -29.29 -12.69 24.34
N PRO A 68 -30.31 -13.50 24.69
CA PRO A 68 -30.39 -14.14 26.01
C PRO A 68 -29.23 -15.10 26.31
N THR A 69 -28.70 -15.75 25.27
CA THR A 69 -27.58 -16.70 25.37
C THR A 69 -26.61 -16.48 24.20
N ALA A 70 -25.36 -16.90 24.36
CA ALA A 70 -24.37 -16.88 23.28
C ALA A 70 -24.86 -17.69 22.07
N GLU A 71 -25.47 -18.86 22.30
CA GLU A 71 -26.04 -19.70 21.24
C GLU A 71 -27.15 -18.97 20.47
N SER A 72 -28.06 -18.29 21.17
CA SER A 72 -29.11 -17.50 20.54
C SER A 72 -28.52 -16.35 19.72
N ALA A 73 -27.47 -15.69 20.22
CA ALA A 73 -26.76 -14.62 19.50
C ALA A 73 -26.17 -15.15 18.18
N LEU A 74 -25.49 -16.30 18.25
CA LEU A 74 -24.85 -16.94 17.09
C LEU A 74 -25.88 -17.42 16.07
N ASN A 75 -26.98 -18.04 16.50
CA ASN A 75 -28.02 -18.52 15.60
C ASN A 75 -28.68 -17.35 14.84
N GLN A 76 -29.04 -16.28 15.55
CA GLN A 76 -29.58 -15.07 14.92
C GLN A 76 -28.58 -14.41 13.96
N LEU A 77 -27.31 -14.34 14.35
CA LEU A 77 -26.25 -13.81 13.50
C LEU A 77 -26.09 -14.62 12.22
N ASN A 78 -25.99 -15.95 12.34
CA ASN A 78 -25.77 -16.85 11.20
C ASN A 78 -26.96 -16.83 10.23
N GLU A 79 -28.19 -16.74 10.74
CA GLU A 79 -29.40 -16.61 9.90
C GLU A 79 -29.36 -15.32 9.08
N LYS A 80 -29.13 -14.17 9.74
CA LYS A 80 -29.06 -12.86 9.07
C LYS A 80 -27.90 -12.79 8.09
N ILE A 81 -26.72 -13.28 8.45
CA ILE A 81 -25.56 -13.31 7.54
C ILE A 81 -25.86 -14.17 6.32
N SER A 82 -26.53 -15.31 6.48
CA SER A 82 -26.92 -16.15 5.33
C SER A 82 -27.88 -15.42 4.39
N GLN A 83 -28.84 -14.68 4.93
CA GLN A 83 -29.77 -13.84 4.14
C GLN A 83 -29.04 -12.69 3.43
N VAL A 84 -28.13 -12.00 4.13
CA VAL A 84 -27.31 -10.93 3.55
C VAL A 84 -26.46 -11.46 2.40
N VAL A 85 -25.77 -12.59 2.61
CA VAL A 85 -24.91 -13.18 1.58
C VAL A 85 -25.73 -13.60 0.35
N ALA A 86 -26.88 -14.26 0.54
CA ALA A 86 -27.77 -14.62 -0.56
C ALA A 86 -28.30 -13.39 -1.33
N SER A 87 -28.61 -12.29 -0.62
CA SER A 87 -29.07 -11.03 -1.20
C SER A 87 -27.98 -10.34 -2.03
N VAL A 88 -26.74 -10.36 -1.53
CA VAL A 88 -25.56 -9.83 -2.24
C VAL A 88 -25.24 -10.68 -3.48
N GLU A 89 -25.32 -12.01 -3.37
CA GLU A 89 -25.18 -12.92 -4.53
C GLU A 89 -26.27 -12.63 -5.58
N GLY A 90 -27.53 -12.47 -5.15
CA GLY A 90 -28.66 -12.08 -6.02
C GLY A 90 -28.51 -10.68 -6.67
N SER A 91 -27.64 -9.83 -6.11
CA SER A 91 -27.32 -8.52 -6.70
C SER A 91 -26.32 -8.60 -7.84
N GLY A 92 -25.69 -9.76 -8.06
CA GLY A 92 -24.72 -10.02 -9.12
C GLY A 92 -23.27 -10.17 -8.64
N VAL A 93 -23.03 -10.18 -7.33
CA VAL A 93 -21.68 -10.36 -6.77
C VAL A 93 -21.38 -11.86 -6.62
N PRO A 94 -20.30 -12.39 -7.23
CA PRO A 94 -19.91 -13.79 -7.07
C PRO A 94 -19.57 -14.14 -5.62
N ARG A 95 -19.83 -15.38 -5.20
CA ARG A 95 -19.59 -15.82 -3.83
C ARG A 95 -18.12 -15.71 -3.41
N GLU A 96 -17.21 -15.95 -4.34
CA GLU A 96 -15.76 -15.81 -4.16
C GLU A 96 -15.31 -14.37 -3.83
N ASN A 97 -16.15 -13.39 -4.17
CA ASN A 97 -15.95 -11.97 -3.88
C ASN A 97 -16.55 -11.54 -2.53
N ILE A 98 -17.15 -12.47 -1.77
CA ILE A 98 -17.69 -12.22 -0.44
C ILE A 98 -16.83 -12.93 0.59
N LYS A 99 -16.13 -12.16 1.44
CA LYS A 99 -15.19 -12.69 2.43
C LYS A 99 -15.60 -12.27 3.84
N THR A 100 -15.52 -13.17 4.80
CA THR A 100 -15.64 -12.80 6.22
C THR A 100 -14.38 -12.08 6.66
N GLN A 101 -14.54 -10.87 7.21
CA GLN A 101 -13.43 -10.07 7.72
C GLN A 101 -13.22 -10.27 9.22
N ASN A 102 -14.30 -10.34 10.00
CA ASN A 102 -14.26 -10.65 11.43
C ASN A 102 -15.52 -11.42 11.84
N TYR A 103 -15.42 -12.12 12.97
CA TYR A 103 -16.51 -12.86 13.61
C TYR A 103 -16.28 -12.84 15.11
N SER A 104 -17.25 -12.41 15.91
CA SER A 104 -17.10 -12.32 17.36
C SER A 104 -18.40 -12.56 18.11
N VAL A 105 -18.29 -13.09 19.32
CA VAL A 105 -19.38 -13.20 20.29
C VAL A 105 -18.80 -12.95 21.68
N TYR A 106 -19.48 -12.12 22.47
CA TYR A 106 -19.03 -11.77 23.81
C TYR A 106 -20.20 -11.42 24.73
N PRO A 107 -20.09 -11.68 26.04
CA PRO A 107 -21.10 -11.26 27.00
C PRO A 107 -21.15 -9.73 27.08
N GLN A 108 -22.36 -9.20 27.19
CA GLN A 108 -22.65 -7.78 27.42
C GLN A 108 -23.07 -7.63 28.88
N TYR A 109 -22.49 -6.65 29.57
CA TYR A 109 -22.84 -6.32 30.94
C TYR A 109 -23.43 -4.90 31.01
N ASP A 110 -24.50 -4.74 31.77
CA ASP A 110 -25.04 -3.44 32.12
C ASP A 110 -24.53 -3.06 33.52
N TYR A 111 -24.12 -1.80 33.70
CA TYR A 111 -23.67 -1.29 34.99
C TYR A 111 -24.82 -0.53 35.66
N LYS A 112 -25.31 -1.04 36.79
CA LYS A 112 -26.38 -0.42 37.58
C LYS A 112 -25.98 -0.42 39.05
N ASP A 113 -26.15 0.72 39.72
CA ASP A 113 -25.94 0.88 41.15
C ASP A 113 -24.59 0.35 41.68
N GLY A 114 -23.52 0.49 40.88
CA GLY A 114 -22.18 0.03 41.26
C GLY A 114 -21.92 -1.46 41.05
N THR A 115 -22.88 -2.20 40.47
CA THR A 115 -22.76 -3.64 40.19
C THR A 115 -22.80 -3.89 38.67
N SER A 116 -21.98 -4.83 38.21
CA SER A 116 -21.97 -5.31 36.82
C SER A 116 -22.89 -6.52 36.70
N GLU A 117 -23.97 -6.40 35.94
CA GLU A 117 -24.95 -7.47 35.72
C GLU A 117 -24.91 -7.92 34.26
N LEU A 118 -24.89 -9.24 34.01
CA LEU A 118 -24.95 -9.78 32.66
C LEU A 118 -26.29 -9.39 32.03
N SER A 119 -26.25 -8.62 30.95
CA SER A 119 -27.43 -8.12 30.23
C SER A 119 -27.70 -8.84 28.91
N GLY A 120 -26.82 -9.76 28.51
CA GLY A 120 -27.00 -10.67 27.39
C GLY A 120 -25.69 -10.98 26.69
N TYR A 121 -25.78 -11.36 25.42
CA TYR A 121 -24.63 -11.64 24.56
C TYR A 121 -24.74 -10.83 23.27
N ASN A 122 -23.64 -10.23 22.88
CA ASN A 122 -23.50 -9.56 21.61
C ASN A 122 -22.75 -10.48 20.64
N ALA A 123 -23.17 -10.51 19.39
CA ALA A 123 -22.49 -11.24 18.33
C ALA A 123 -22.40 -10.39 17.07
N SER A 124 -21.27 -10.45 16.38
CA SER A 124 -21.05 -9.65 15.19
C SER A 124 -20.20 -10.36 14.14
N GLN A 125 -20.51 -10.07 12.89
CA GLN A 125 -19.72 -10.52 11.74
C GLN A 125 -19.72 -9.44 10.67
N GLN A 126 -18.55 -9.13 10.13
CA GLN A 126 -18.39 -8.25 8.98
C GLN A 126 -17.93 -9.04 7.77
N LEU A 127 -18.46 -8.63 6.63
CA LEU A 127 -18.19 -9.15 5.30
C LEU A 127 -17.50 -8.04 4.49
N SER A 128 -16.40 -8.40 3.85
CA SER A 128 -15.76 -7.64 2.79
C SER A 128 -16.30 -8.14 1.46
N ILE A 129 -16.98 -7.26 0.73
CA ILE A 129 -17.68 -7.57 -0.51
C ILE A 129 -16.98 -6.81 -1.64
N LYS A 130 -16.37 -7.54 -2.57
CA LYS A 130 -15.74 -6.98 -3.77
C LYS A 130 -16.77 -6.89 -4.90
N VAL A 131 -17.02 -5.67 -5.38
CA VAL A 131 -17.84 -5.37 -6.54
C VAL A 131 -16.91 -5.01 -7.68
N GLU A 132 -16.97 -5.75 -8.78
CA GLU A 132 -16.13 -5.54 -9.96
C GLU A 132 -16.91 -4.78 -11.04
N ASN A 133 -16.18 -4.21 -12.00
CA ASN A 133 -16.71 -3.48 -13.15
C ASN A 133 -17.65 -2.33 -12.77
N ILE A 134 -17.34 -1.60 -11.70
CA ILE A 134 -18.18 -0.50 -11.20
C ILE A 134 -18.30 0.68 -12.20
N GLN A 135 -17.39 0.76 -13.16
CA GLN A 135 -17.43 1.70 -14.29
C GLN A 135 -18.52 1.35 -15.31
N GLU A 136 -18.93 0.08 -15.39
CA GLU A 136 -19.97 -0.37 -16.32
C GLU A 136 -21.37 -0.19 -15.71
N ASP A 137 -21.49 -0.37 -14.38
CA ASP A 137 -22.70 -0.10 -13.62
C ASP A 137 -22.42 0.76 -12.39
N LYS A 138 -22.62 2.07 -12.55
CA LYS A 138 -22.47 3.07 -11.48
C LYS A 138 -23.38 2.84 -10.26
N TYR A 139 -24.45 2.04 -10.40
CA TYR A 139 -25.36 1.72 -9.30
C TYR A 139 -25.03 0.38 -8.63
N ALA A 140 -24.05 -0.39 -9.13
CA ALA A 140 -23.74 -1.72 -8.60
C ALA A 140 -23.44 -1.69 -7.09
N VAL A 141 -22.64 -0.72 -6.65
CA VAL A 141 -22.26 -0.57 -5.24
C VAL A 141 -23.47 -0.23 -4.37
N SER A 142 -24.27 0.75 -4.77
CA SER A 142 -25.43 1.19 -3.99
C SER A 142 -26.57 0.17 -4.01
N LYS A 143 -26.71 -0.60 -5.10
CA LYS A 143 -27.59 -1.78 -5.15
C LYS A 143 -27.17 -2.83 -4.12
N VAL A 144 -25.89 -3.20 -4.07
CA VAL A 144 -25.37 -4.16 -3.08
C VAL A 144 -25.64 -3.69 -1.65
N ILE A 145 -25.38 -2.41 -1.34
CA ILE A 145 -25.65 -1.83 -0.02
C ILE A 145 -27.15 -1.87 0.31
N SER A 146 -28.01 -1.50 -0.63
CA SER A 146 -29.46 -1.46 -0.44
C SER A 146 -30.03 -2.87 -0.20
N GLU A 147 -29.66 -3.84 -1.03
CA GLU A 147 -30.16 -5.22 -0.93
C GLU A 147 -29.63 -5.94 0.32
N ALA A 148 -28.38 -5.68 0.73
CA ALA A 148 -27.85 -6.17 2.00
C ALA A 148 -28.57 -5.53 3.21
N GLY A 149 -28.85 -4.23 3.15
CA GLY A 149 -29.63 -3.53 4.18
C GLY A 149 -31.04 -4.11 4.36
N LYS A 150 -31.74 -4.38 3.26
CA LYS A 150 -33.05 -5.06 3.30
C LYS A 150 -32.96 -6.47 3.88
N ALA A 151 -31.84 -7.15 3.67
CA ALA A 151 -31.58 -8.51 4.17
C ALA A 151 -31.06 -8.57 5.61
N GLY A 152 -30.89 -7.43 6.30
CA GLY A 152 -30.61 -7.38 7.74
C GLY A 152 -29.21 -6.92 8.13
N THR A 153 -28.39 -6.44 7.19
CA THR A 153 -27.18 -5.68 7.51
C THR A 153 -27.55 -4.42 8.31
N ASN A 154 -26.86 -4.19 9.42
CA ASN A 154 -27.04 -2.99 10.27
C ASN A 154 -25.73 -2.25 10.56
N GLN A 155 -24.62 -2.68 9.96
CA GLN A 155 -23.34 -1.99 9.96
C GLN A 155 -22.87 -1.76 8.52
N VAL A 156 -22.53 -0.52 8.18
CA VAL A 156 -21.86 -0.15 6.93
C VAL A 156 -20.59 0.58 7.32
N ASN A 157 -19.45 -0.09 7.20
CA ASN A 157 -18.18 0.34 7.81
C ASN A 157 -17.23 1.04 6.83
N GLY A 158 -17.65 1.21 5.57
CA GLY A 158 -16.90 1.97 4.58
C GLY A 158 -16.98 1.36 3.19
N ILE A 159 -16.51 2.16 2.23
CA ILE A 159 -16.33 1.79 0.82
C ILE A 159 -14.92 2.22 0.44
N SER A 160 -14.15 1.32 -0.17
CA SER A 160 -12.87 1.65 -0.80
C SER A 160 -12.92 1.33 -2.29
N PHE A 161 -12.12 2.05 -3.08
CA PHE A 161 -12.05 1.91 -4.52
C PHE A 161 -10.64 1.55 -4.94
N ASP A 162 -10.54 0.61 -5.89
CA ASP A 162 -9.29 0.08 -6.42
C ASP A 162 -9.42 -0.21 -7.92
N VAL A 163 -8.33 -0.65 -8.54
CA VAL A 163 -8.27 -1.02 -9.95
C VAL A 163 -7.77 -2.45 -10.13
N SER A 164 -8.30 -3.19 -11.09
CA SER A 164 -7.92 -4.57 -11.35
C SER A 164 -6.51 -4.70 -11.93
N SER A 165 -6.06 -3.65 -12.63
CA SER A 165 -4.83 -3.62 -13.43
C SER A 165 -3.70 -2.77 -12.80
N VAL A 166 -3.60 -2.73 -11.46
CA VAL A 166 -2.57 -1.96 -10.72
C VAL A 166 -1.16 -2.24 -11.24
N SER A 167 -0.84 -3.50 -11.57
CA SER A 167 0.49 -3.88 -12.07
C SER A 167 0.83 -3.20 -13.40
N ASP A 168 -0.11 -3.15 -14.33
CA ASP A 168 0.09 -2.57 -15.65
C ASP A 168 0.18 -1.04 -15.56
N LEU A 169 -0.64 -0.42 -14.72
CA LEU A 169 -0.58 1.02 -14.46
C LEU A 169 0.74 1.42 -13.78
N ARG A 170 1.25 0.61 -12.84
CA ARG A 170 2.59 0.79 -12.26
C ARG A 170 3.69 0.64 -13.31
N GLN A 171 3.58 -0.33 -14.21
CA GLN A 171 4.54 -0.50 -15.30
C GLN A 171 4.55 0.72 -16.23
N GLN A 172 3.39 1.27 -16.55
CA GLN A 172 3.28 2.51 -17.33
C GLN A 172 3.93 3.69 -16.59
N ALA A 173 3.64 3.85 -15.30
CA ALA A 173 4.26 4.88 -14.47
C ALA A 173 5.79 4.74 -14.44
N ARG A 174 6.33 3.53 -14.32
CA ARG A 174 7.79 3.28 -14.41
C ARG A 174 8.40 3.76 -15.72
N ILE A 175 7.77 3.44 -16.85
CA ILE A 175 8.27 3.84 -18.17
C ILE A 175 8.30 5.36 -18.29
N LEU A 176 7.23 6.03 -17.81
CA LEU A 176 7.16 7.49 -17.79
C LEU A 176 8.26 8.09 -16.89
N ALA A 177 8.49 7.51 -15.71
CA ALA A 177 9.52 7.97 -14.77
C ALA A 177 10.93 7.85 -15.34
N VAL A 178 11.24 6.75 -16.05
CA VAL A 178 12.53 6.57 -16.73
C VAL A 178 12.69 7.60 -17.86
N ALA A 179 11.65 7.83 -18.66
CA ALA A 179 11.69 8.82 -19.73
C ALA A 179 11.91 10.24 -19.19
N ASP A 180 11.22 10.60 -18.11
CA ASP A 180 11.39 11.88 -17.41
C ASP A 180 12.82 12.04 -16.85
N ALA A 181 13.36 11.00 -16.20
CA ALA A 181 14.73 11.00 -15.68
C ALA A 181 15.77 11.18 -16.80
N GLN A 182 15.57 10.54 -17.95
CA GLN A 182 16.45 10.67 -19.12
C GLN A 182 16.39 12.08 -19.73
N ALA A 183 15.19 12.65 -19.86
CA ALA A 183 15.01 14.01 -20.35
C ALA A 183 15.70 15.03 -19.42
N LYS A 184 15.46 14.94 -18.11
CA LYS A 184 16.11 15.79 -17.09
C LYS A 184 17.63 15.66 -17.12
N ALA A 185 18.15 14.44 -17.25
CA ALA A 185 19.58 14.20 -17.32
C ALA A 185 20.20 14.89 -18.55
N ALA A 186 19.54 14.78 -19.71
CA ALA A 186 19.98 15.45 -20.93
C ALA A 186 20.01 16.98 -20.78
N GLU A 187 18.95 17.58 -20.25
CA GLU A 187 18.85 19.03 -20.03
C GLU A 187 19.91 19.55 -19.04
N LEU A 188 20.02 18.92 -17.87
CA LEU A 188 20.95 19.35 -16.83
C LEU A 188 22.41 19.17 -17.23
N SER A 189 22.73 18.13 -18.02
CA SER A 189 24.08 17.92 -18.53
C SER A 189 24.55 19.07 -19.44
N GLN A 190 23.64 19.61 -20.27
CA GLN A 190 23.94 20.74 -21.15
C GLN A 190 24.20 22.03 -20.36
N VAL A 191 23.40 22.28 -19.31
CA VAL A 191 23.52 23.49 -18.46
C VAL A 191 24.79 23.44 -17.61
N THR A 192 25.12 22.27 -17.06
CA THR A 192 26.28 22.11 -16.17
C THR A 192 27.59 21.88 -16.90
N GLY A 193 27.57 21.63 -18.21
CA GLY A 193 28.73 21.22 -18.98
C GLY A 193 29.23 19.80 -18.66
N THR A 194 28.44 19.02 -17.90
CA THR A 194 28.78 17.65 -17.51
C THR A 194 28.58 16.71 -18.71
N ARG A 195 29.55 15.84 -19.00
CA ARG A 195 29.38 14.79 -20.01
C ARG A 195 28.89 13.50 -19.38
N LEU A 196 27.65 13.11 -19.67
CA LEU A 196 27.09 11.85 -19.19
C LEU A 196 27.57 10.67 -20.05
N GLY A 197 27.91 9.58 -19.37
CA GLY A 197 28.24 8.27 -19.92
C GLY A 197 27.04 7.31 -19.92
N LYS A 198 27.31 6.01 -19.79
CA LYS A 198 26.25 5.00 -19.75
C LYS A 198 25.54 5.01 -18.39
N ILE A 199 24.30 4.51 -18.36
CA ILE A 199 23.63 4.18 -17.10
C ILE A 199 24.34 2.97 -16.49
N VAL A 200 24.78 3.11 -15.24
CA VAL A 200 25.52 2.09 -14.47
C VAL A 200 24.70 1.48 -13.34
N GLY A 201 23.53 2.05 -13.05
CA GLY A 201 22.59 1.52 -12.09
C GLY A 201 21.27 2.29 -12.10
N TRP A 202 20.25 1.72 -11.48
CA TRP A 202 18.96 2.35 -11.28
C TRP A 202 18.34 1.86 -9.99
N TYR A 203 17.42 2.64 -9.43
CA TYR A 203 16.58 2.24 -8.31
C TYR A 203 15.15 2.75 -8.50
N GLU A 204 14.21 2.04 -7.92
CA GLU A 204 12.79 2.39 -7.91
C GLU A 204 12.40 2.78 -6.50
N ASN A 205 11.85 3.98 -6.34
CA ASN A 205 11.14 4.38 -5.14
C ASN A 205 9.66 4.34 -5.44
N VAL A 206 8.94 3.44 -4.77
CA VAL A 206 7.49 3.48 -4.76
C VAL A 206 7.09 4.55 -3.76
N VAL A 207 6.85 5.77 -4.25
CA VAL A 207 6.14 6.78 -3.46
C VAL A 207 4.74 6.20 -3.26
N GLY A 208 4.41 5.80 -2.04
CA GLY A 208 3.10 5.21 -1.75
C GLY A 208 2.02 6.10 -2.33
N SER A 209 1.09 5.52 -3.11
CA SER A 209 -0.06 6.27 -3.65
C SER A 209 -0.63 7.10 -2.50
N PRO A 210 -0.82 8.42 -2.68
CA PRO A 210 -1.48 9.23 -1.67
C PRO A 210 -2.77 8.51 -1.28
N GLU A 211 -2.97 8.23 0.01
CA GLU A 211 -4.24 7.68 0.46
C GLU A 211 -5.36 8.55 -0.14
N PRO A 212 -6.36 7.95 -0.82
CA PRO A 212 -7.38 8.70 -1.52
C PRO A 212 -8.03 9.67 -0.53
N ARG A 213 -7.75 10.97 -0.70
CA ARG A 213 -8.37 12.03 0.08
C ARG A 213 -9.71 12.32 -0.59
N PRO A 214 -10.85 11.93 0.01
CA PRO A 214 -12.15 12.31 -0.55
C PRO A 214 -12.22 13.84 -0.61
N VAL A 215 -12.37 14.38 -1.83
CA VAL A 215 -12.70 15.78 -2.03
C VAL A 215 -14.18 15.92 -1.71
N TYR A 216 -14.50 16.32 -0.48
CA TYR A 216 -15.88 16.57 -0.07
C TYR A 216 -16.44 17.76 -0.87
N GLY A 217 -17.36 17.46 -1.79
CA GLY A 217 -18.20 18.49 -2.41
C GLY A 217 -19.07 19.16 -1.35
N LEU A 218 -19.02 20.50 -1.30
CA LEU A 218 -19.88 21.32 -0.45
C LEU A 218 -21.35 20.96 -0.67
N GLY A 219 -21.97 20.38 0.36
CA GLY A 219 -23.34 19.89 0.35
C GLY A 219 -24.35 21.00 0.09
N ILE A 220 -25.20 20.79 -0.91
CA ILE A 220 -26.42 21.57 -1.13
C ILE A 220 -27.57 20.75 -0.54
N GLY A 221 -28.17 21.24 0.54
CA GLY A 221 -29.25 20.56 1.25
C GLY A 221 -30.53 20.46 0.41
N GLY A 222 -31.27 19.36 0.58
CA GLY A 222 -32.60 19.22 -0.02
C GLY A 222 -33.28 17.89 0.27
N ALA A 223 -34.33 17.96 1.10
CA ALA A 223 -35.54 17.13 1.22
C ALA A 223 -35.48 15.60 0.96
N VAL A 224 -35.92 14.85 1.97
CA VAL A 224 -36.23 13.41 1.93
C VAL A 224 -37.36 13.14 0.93
N LYS A 225 -37.00 12.62 -0.24
CA LYS A 225 -37.87 11.83 -1.12
C LYS A 225 -37.37 10.39 -1.07
N GLU A 226 -38.28 9.42 -1.24
CA GLU A 226 -38.03 7.97 -1.24
C GLU A 226 -36.61 7.60 -1.69
N ALA A 227 -35.96 6.70 -0.95
CA ALA A 227 -34.57 6.30 -1.15
C ALA A 227 -34.35 5.71 -2.56
N SER A 228 -34.19 6.60 -3.55
CA SER A 228 -33.63 6.30 -4.85
C SER A 228 -32.18 5.90 -4.63
N VAL A 229 -31.77 4.79 -5.24
CA VAL A 229 -30.40 4.30 -5.22
C VAL A 229 -29.47 5.43 -5.67
N ALA A 230 -28.78 6.06 -4.72
CA ALA A 230 -27.85 7.14 -5.01
C ALA A 230 -26.59 6.55 -5.65
N ASP A 231 -26.09 7.24 -6.67
CA ASP A 231 -24.77 6.95 -7.26
C ASP A 231 -23.69 7.18 -6.19
N VAL A 232 -22.66 6.34 -6.14
CA VAL A 232 -21.52 6.50 -5.23
C VAL A 232 -20.34 7.00 -6.06
N PRO A 233 -20.02 8.31 -6.03
CA PRO A 233 -18.95 8.85 -6.87
C PRO A 233 -17.59 8.24 -6.50
N THR A 234 -16.90 7.67 -7.49
CA THR A 234 -15.63 6.95 -7.31
C THR A 234 -14.40 7.87 -7.37
N GLY A 235 -14.52 9.02 -8.06
CA GLY A 235 -13.41 9.93 -8.31
C GLY A 235 -12.35 9.35 -9.26
N THR A 236 -11.27 10.11 -9.50
CA THR A 236 -10.07 9.62 -10.18
C THR A 236 -8.96 9.40 -9.17
N GLN A 237 -8.10 8.41 -9.43
CA GLN A 237 -6.94 8.09 -8.61
C GLN A 237 -5.66 8.17 -9.44
N GLU A 238 -4.51 8.20 -8.76
CA GLU A 238 -3.21 8.26 -9.41
C GLU A 238 -2.21 7.28 -8.82
N ILE A 239 -1.35 6.75 -9.69
CA ILE A 239 -0.15 6.01 -9.35
C ILE A 239 1.04 6.90 -9.71
N VAL A 240 1.92 7.10 -8.74
CA VAL A 240 3.17 7.84 -8.90
C VAL A 240 4.33 6.87 -8.63
N VAL A 241 5.31 6.87 -9.53
CA VAL A 241 6.55 6.09 -9.37
C VAL A 241 7.73 7.01 -9.60
N GLU A 242 8.73 6.91 -8.74
CA GLU A 242 10.00 7.60 -8.90
C GLU A 242 11.09 6.61 -9.31
N MET A 243 11.85 6.96 -10.34
CA MET A 243 12.98 6.17 -10.84
C MET A 243 14.25 7.01 -10.77
N GLY A 244 15.25 6.53 -10.04
CA GLY A 244 16.59 7.10 -10.02
C GLY A 244 17.50 6.40 -11.02
N LEU A 245 18.16 7.16 -11.89
CA LEU A 245 19.11 6.65 -12.88
C LEU A 245 20.52 7.15 -12.56
N ASN A 246 21.47 6.24 -12.42
CA ASN A 246 22.86 6.54 -12.14
C ASN A 246 23.66 6.52 -13.44
N TYR A 247 24.19 7.67 -13.85
CA TYR A 247 25.05 7.83 -15.02
C TYR A 247 26.51 7.88 -14.59
N GLU A 248 27.40 7.27 -15.36
CA GLU A 248 28.84 7.56 -15.31
C GLU A 248 29.11 8.99 -15.79
N VAL A 249 30.08 9.71 -15.21
CA VAL A 249 30.54 11.02 -15.68
C VAL A 249 31.87 10.88 -16.42
N LYS A 250 32.01 11.57 -17.56
CA LYS A 250 33.18 11.54 -18.44
C LYS A 250 34.01 12.82 -18.39
#